data_AF-A0A8T3PNM9-F1
#
_entry.id   AF-A0A8T3PNM9-F1
#
_cell.length_a   1.000
_cell.length_b   1.000
_cell.length_c   1.000
_cell.angle_alpha   90.00
_cell.angle_beta   90.00
_cell.angle_gamma   90.00
#
_symmetry.space_group_name_H-M   'P 1'
#
loop_
_entity.id
_entity.type
_entity.pdbx_description
1 polymer ?
#
loop_
_entity_poly.entity_id
_entity_poly.type
_entity_poly.pdbx_seq_one_letter_code
_entity_poly.pdbx_strand_id
1 'polypeptide(L)'
;MEPPPPETEEELRLRARRLAGWTLSDLAGHLGERAPLDLRRAKGWAGEALERALGATSGSQPEPDFPHLGIELKSIPVGHDGVPRESTYVSTVPLIGHAGLHWEQSLVCRKLCRVLFIPVEGAR
;
A
#
# COMPACT_ATOMS: atom_id res chain seq x y z
N MET A 1 -17.82 2.63 5.80
CA MET A 1 -17.20 3.84 6.37
C MET A 1 -15.75 3.52 6.61
N GLU A 2 -14.85 4.39 6.18
CA GLU A 2 -13.41 4.22 6.36
C GLU A 2 -13.06 4.24 7.85
N PRO A 3 -12.21 3.32 8.34
CA PRO A 3 -11.83 3.29 9.73
C PRO A 3 -10.87 4.46 10.05
N PRO A 4 -10.83 4.92 11.31
CA PRO A 4 -9.81 5.87 11.75
C PRO A 4 -8.41 5.22 11.64
N PRO A 5 -7.33 5.99 11.67
CA PRO A 5 -5.98 5.45 11.58
C PRO A 5 -5.72 4.42 12.70
N PRO A 6 -5.07 3.28 12.41
CA PRO A 6 -4.82 2.24 13.41
C PRO A 6 -3.83 2.75 14.46
N GLU A 7 -4.11 2.59 15.75
CA GLU A 7 -3.25 3.13 16.81
C GLU A 7 -2.01 2.28 17.04
N THR A 8 -2.07 0.99 16.70
CA THR A 8 -0.99 0.02 16.93
C THR A 8 -0.72 -0.83 15.69
N GLU A 9 0.51 -1.38 15.61
CA GLU A 9 0.85 -2.36 14.58
C GLU A 9 -0.04 -3.60 14.66
N GLU A 10 -0.41 -4.05 15.86
CA GLU A 10 -1.28 -5.22 16.03
C GLU A 10 -2.68 -4.96 15.46
N GLU A 11 -3.22 -3.77 15.69
CA GLU A 11 -4.49 -3.37 15.11
C GLU A 11 -4.42 -3.32 13.57
N LEU A 12 -3.37 -2.69 13.01
CA LEU A 12 -3.14 -2.65 11.57
C LEU A 12 -3.07 -4.07 10.99
N ARG A 13 -2.30 -4.96 11.63
CA ARG A 13 -2.15 -6.36 11.24
C ARG A 13 -3.48 -7.11 11.29
N LEU A 14 -4.29 -6.89 12.32
CA LEU A 14 -5.61 -7.51 12.46
C LEU A 14 -6.56 -7.03 11.36
N ARG A 15 -6.57 -5.74 11.05
CA ARG A 15 -7.36 -5.17 9.94
C ARG A 15 -6.91 -5.78 8.61
N ALA A 16 -5.61 -5.84 8.33
CA ALA A 16 -5.07 -6.44 7.11
C ALA A 16 -5.44 -7.93 6.98
N ARG A 17 -5.37 -8.70 8.06
CA ARG A 17 -5.79 -10.11 8.07
C ARG A 17 -7.27 -10.30 7.78
N ARG A 18 -8.14 -9.37 8.18
CA ARG A 18 -9.59 -9.44 7.88
C ARG A 18 -9.89 -9.26 6.40
N LEU A 19 -9.00 -8.59 5.65
CA LEU A 19 -9.12 -8.43 4.20
C LEU A 19 -8.60 -9.65 3.43
N ALA A 20 -7.90 -10.59 4.09
CA ALA A 20 -7.38 -11.78 3.43
C ALA A 20 -8.52 -12.64 2.87
N GLY A 21 -8.42 -12.99 1.59
CA GLY A 21 -9.45 -13.75 0.87
C GLY A 21 -10.60 -12.91 0.31
N TRP A 22 -10.61 -11.59 0.53
CA TRP A 22 -11.57 -10.70 -0.13
C TRP A 22 -11.21 -10.56 -1.61
N THR A 23 -12.24 -10.51 -2.45
CA THR A 23 -12.09 -10.03 -3.81
C THR A 23 -11.98 -8.50 -3.83
N LEU A 24 -11.49 -7.94 -4.92
CA LEU A 24 -11.51 -6.48 -5.12
C LEU A 24 -12.93 -5.91 -5.14
N SER A 25 -13.91 -6.72 -5.54
CA SER A 25 -15.33 -6.37 -5.48
C SER A 25 -15.85 -6.28 -4.04
N ASP A 26 -15.44 -7.21 -3.16
CA ASP A 26 -15.79 -7.15 -1.73
C ASP A 26 -15.18 -5.91 -1.08
N LEU A 27 -13.91 -5.62 -1.40
CA LEU A 27 -13.22 -4.43 -0.92
C LEU A 27 -13.91 -3.14 -1.38
N ALA A 28 -14.27 -3.05 -2.66
CA ALA A 28 -15.02 -1.91 -3.17
C ALA A 28 -16.39 -1.76 -2.49
N GLY A 29 -17.12 -2.86 -2.34
CA GLY A 29 -18.42 -2.89 -1.67
C GLY A 29 -18.33 -2.41 -0.22
N HIS A 30 -17.27 -2.81 0.50
CA HIS A 30 -17.00 -2.35 1.86
C HIS A 30 -16.75 -0.84 1.95
N LEU A 31 -16.08 -0.28 0.93
CA LEU A 31 -15.83 1.16 0.81
C LEU A 31 -17.04 1.94 0.26
N GLY A 32 -18.11 1.26 -0.16
CA GLY A 32 -19.29 1.89 -0.76
C GLY A 32 -19.06 2.32 -2.22
N GLU A 33 -18.12 1.69 -2.91
CA GLU A 33 -17.71 2.02 -4.27
C GLU A 33 -17.90 0.84 -5.24
N ARG A 34 -17.75 1.10 -6.53
CA ARG A 34 -17.75 0.06 -7.56
C ARG A 34 -16.31 -0.28 -7.93
N ALA A 35 -15.97 -1.56 -7.85
CA ALA A 35 -14.67 -2.03 -8.34
C ALA A 35 -14.56 -1.75 -9.85
N PRO A 36 -13.37 -1.38 -10.34
CA PRO A 36 -13.14 -1.29 -11.77
C PRO A 36 -13.34 -2.65 -12.43
N LEU A 37 -13.85 -2.65 -13.66
CA LEU A 37 -13.99 -3.88 -14.46
C LEU A 37 -12.65 -4.56 -14.75
N ASP A 38 -11.56 -3.78 -14.72
CA ASP A 38 -10.22 -4.22 -15.07
C ASP A 38 -9.15 -3.29 -14.49
N LEU A 39 -8.14 -3.88 -13.85
CA LEU A 39 -7.01 -3.15 -13.28
C LEU A 39 -6.03 -2.60 -14.34
N ARG A 40 -6.05 -3.11 -15.58
CA ARG A 40 -5.20 -2.59 -16.68
C ARG A 40 -5.41 -1.10 -16.92
N ARG A 41 -6.63 -0.61 -16.70
CA ARG A 41 -7.03 0.81 -16.84
C ARG A 41 -7.11 1.57 -15.51
N ALA A 42 -7.04 0.86 -14.39
CA ALA A 42 -7.16 1.42 -13.04
C ALA A 42 -5.89 1.11 -12.22
N LYS A 43 -4.72 1.43 -12.80
CA LYS A 43 -3.44 1.30 -12.10
C LYS A 43 -3.50 2.11 -10.80
N GLY A 44 -3.08 1.50 -9.69
CA GLY A 44 -3.09 2.14 -8.38
C GLY A 44 -4.37 1.93 -7.57
N TRP A 45 -5.52 1.65 -8.20
CA TRP A 45 -6.80 1.56 -7.50
C TRP A 45 -6.80 0.54 -6.35
N ALA A 46 -6.21 -0.63 -6.56
CA ALA A 46 -6.13 -1.64 -5.50
C ALA A 46 -5.28 -1.17 -4.30
N GLY A 47 -4.22 -0.38 -4.55
CA GLY A 47 -3.42 0.23 -3.48
C GLY A 47 -4.23 1.27 -2.71
N GLU A 48 -4.86 2.21 -3.43
CA GLU A 48 -5.69 3.27 -2.85
C GLU A 48 -6.88 2.71 -2.05
N ALA A 49 -7.52 1.64 -2.54
CA ALA A 49 -8.59 0.96 -1.83
C ALA A 49 -8.09 0.31 -0.53
N LEU A 50 -6.90 -0.29 -0.53
CA LEU A 50 -6.29 -0.87 0.67
C LEU A 50 -5.87 0.21 1.68
N GLU A 51 -5.29 1.31 1.22
CA GLU A 51 -4.97 2.47 2.06
C GLU A 51 -6.20 2.94 2.84
N ARG A 52 -7.31 3.16 2.14
CA ARG A 52 -8.58 3.59 2.73
C ARG A 52 -9.19 2.55 3.65
N ALA A 53 -9.19 1.28 3.26
CA ALA A 53 -9.74 0.19 4.07
C ALA A 53 -8.93 -0.06 5.36
N LEU A 54 -7.65 0.31 5.38
CA LEU A 54 -6.77 0.14 6.55
C LEU A 54 -6.64 1.41 7.40
N GLY A 55 -7.05 2.57 6.88
CA GLY A 55 -6.98 3.86 7.56
C GLY A 55 -5.62 4.55 7.41
N ALA A 56 -4.97 4.43 6.26
CA ALA A 56 -3.75 5.18 5.94
C ALA A 56 -4.03 6.70 5.86
N THR A 57 -3.02 7.53 6.17
CA THR A 57 -3.20 8.99 6.29
C THR A 57 -2.14 9.84 5.59
N SER A 58 -1.06 9.23 5.08
CA SER A 58 0.01 9.96 4.37
C SER A 58 -0.51 10.73 3.15
N GLY A 59 -1.51 10.18 2.46
CA GLY A 59 -1.96 10.69 1.17
C GLY A 59 -0.79 10.78 0.17
N SER A 60 -0.55 11.96 -0.38
CA SER A 60 0.55 12.19 -1.34
C SER A 60 1.87 12.61 -0.69
N GLN A 61 1.96 12.62 0.64
CA GLN A 61 3.16 13.09 1.34
C GLN A 61 4.34 12.13 1.19
N PRO A 62 5.59 12.63 1.18
CA PRO A 62 6.80 11.83 1.08
C PRO A 62 7.14 11.15 2.42
N GLU A 63 6.23 10.35 2.95
CA GLU A 63 6.35 9.64 4.22
C GLU A 63 5.67 8.25 4.15
N PRO A 64 5.85 7.39 5.17
CA PRO A 64 5.15 6.10 5.26
C PRO A 64 3.63 6.26 5.37
N ASP A 65 2.88 5.29 4.83
CA ASP A 65 1.40 5.36 4.80
C ASP A 65 0.71 5.40 6.17
N PHE A 66 1.39 4.87 7.18
CA PHE A 66 1.03 5.01 8.59
C PHE A 66 2.19 5.73 9.33
N PRO A 67 2.27 7.07 9.27
CA PRO A 67 3.44 7.82 9.74
C PRO A 67 3.78 7.58 11.21
N HIS A 68 2.79 7.55 12.09
CA HIS A 68 2.96 7.35 13.53
C HIS A 68 3.41 5.93 13.87
N LEU A 69 3.09 4.96 13.02
CA LEU A 69 3.62 3.60 13.12
C LEU A 69 4.95 3.44 12.37
N GLY A 70 5.31 4.37 11.49
CA GLY A 70 6.47 4.26 10.60
C GLY A 70 6.38 3.07 9.65
N ILE A 71 5.17 2.72 9.17
CA ILE A 71 4.91 1.57 8.29
C ILE A 71 4.44 2.07 6.93
N GLU A 72 5.06 1.57 5.86
CA GLU A 72 4.62 1.74 4.47
C GLU A 72 3.70 0.58 4.08
N LEU A 73 2.63 0.86 3.34
CA LEU A 73 1.75 -0.13 2.73
C LEU A 73 2.18 -0.37 1.28
N LYS A 74 2.33 -1.63 0.89
CA LYS A 74 2.55 -1.99 -0.52
C LYS A 74 1.63 -3.13 -0.93
N SER A 75 0.78 -2.88 -1.91
CA SER A 75 0.17 -3.96 -2.66
C SER A 75 1.19 -4.55 -3.64
N ILE A 76 1.20 -5.89 -3.77
CA ILE A 76 2.08 -6.58 -4.70
C ILE A 76 1.26 -7.58 -5.54
N PRO A 77 1.21 -7.43 -6.88
CA PRO A 77 0.49 -8.37 -7.71
C PRO A 77 1.24 -9.71 -7.74
N VAL A 78 0.56 -10.79 -7.39
CA VAL A 78 1.10 -12.15 -7.42
C VAL A 78 0.26 -13.05 -8.32
N GLY A 79 0.91 -14.02 -8.96
CA GLY A 79 0.21 -15.08 -9.68
C GLY A 79 -0.29 -16.20 -8.77
N HIS A 80 -0.99 -17.17 -9.35
CA HIS A 80 -1.43 -18.38 -8.63
C HIS A 80 -0.26 -19.24 -8.09
N ASP A 81 0.93 -19.07 -8.64
CA ASP A 81 2.19 -19.65 -8.16
C ASP A 81 2.78 -18.91 -6.94
N GLY A 82 2.14 -17.82 -6.50
CA GLY A 82 2.63 -16.95 -5.43
C GLY A 82 3.80 -16.05 -5.85
N VAL A 83 4.15 -16.02 -7.14
CA VAL A 83 5.30 -15.26 -7.64
C VAL A 83 4.87 -13.84 -8.01
N PRO A 84 5.61 -12.81 -7.57
CA PRO A 84 5.37 -11.43 -7.98
C PRO A 84 5.37 -11.26 -9.51
N ARG A 85 4.39 -10.53 -10.03
CA ARG A 85 4.26 -10.29 -11.49
C ARG A 85 4.87 -8.99 -11.96
N GLU A 86 5.16 -8.07 -11.04
CA GLU A 86 5.67 -6.73 -11.35
C GLU A 86 6.66 -6.26 -10.27
N SER A 87 7.51 -5.30 -10.62
CA SER A 87 8.33 -4.58 -9.64
C SER A 87 7.46 -3.67 -8.78
N THR A 88 7.78 -3.55 -7.49
CA THR A 88 7.10 -2.61 -6.58
C THR A 88 7.76 -1.22 -6.66
N TYR A 89 6.96 -0.20 -6.95
CA TYR A 89 7.39 1.19 -6.86
C TYR A 89 7.62 1.60 -5.40
N VAL A 90 8.77 2.22 -5.12
CA VAL A 90 9.16 2.69 -3.78
C VAL A 90 9.01 4.20 -3.67
N SER A 91 9.78 4.96 -4.44
CA SER A 91 9.71 6.41 -4.48
C SER A 91 10.36 6.98 -5.74
N THR A 92 9.94 8.17 -6.14
CA THR A 92 10.69 9.01 -7.08
C THR A 92 11.99 9.46 -6.43
N VAL A 93 13.09 9.41 -7.19
CA VAL A 93 14.38 9.95 -6.76
C VAL A 93 14.54 11.36 -7.32
N PRO A 94 14.80 12.38 -6.49
CA PRO A 94 15.07 13.73 -6.98
C PRO A 94 16.41 13.75 -7.73
N LEU A 95 16.39 14.20 -9.00
CA LEU A 95 17.59 14.27 -9.84
C LEU A 95 18.53 15.42 -9.47
N ILE A 96 18.06 16.36 -8.65
CA ILE A 96 18.80 17.54 -8.16
C ILE A 96 18.62 17.67 -6.64
N GLY A 97 19.50 18.41 -5.97
CA GLY A 97 19.37 18.67 -4.53
C GLY A 97 19.69 17.47 -3.63
N HIS A 98 20.42 16.47 -4.13
CA HIS A 98 20.81 15.28 -3.37
C HIS A 98 22.23 15.35 -2.78
N ALA A 99 22.98 16.43 -3.04
CA ALA A 99 24.31 16.61 -2.47
C ALA A 99 24.22 16.70 -0.94
N GLY A 100 24.90 15.78 -0.24
CA GLY A 100 24.88 15.69 1.22
C GLY A 100 23.73 14.86 1.80
N LEU A 101 22.90 14.20 0.98
CA LEU A 101 21.94 13.21 1.49
C LEU A 101 22.65 11.90 1.81
N HIS A 102 22.43 11.39 3.02
CA HIS A 102 22.88 10.06 3.44
C HIS A 102 21.75 9.04 3.33
N TRP A 103 22.12 7.76 3.24
CA TRP A 103 21.17 6.64 3.11
C TRP A 103 20.10 6.67 4.20
N GLU A 104 20.51 6.85 5.44
CA GLU A 104 19.67 6.88 6.65
C GLU A 104 18.63 8.00 6.61
N GLN A 105 18.91 9.07 5.86
CA GLN A 105 18.04 10.23 5.72
C GLN A 105 17.12 10.12 4.50
N SER A 106 17.39 9.17 3.59
CA SER A 106 16.68 9.03 2.31
C SER A 106 15.24 8.55 2.48
N LEU A 107 14.36 9.00 1.58
CA LEU A 107 12.97 8.54 1.54
C LEU A 107 12.86 7.03 1.27
N VAL A 108 13.76 6.50 0.43
CA VAL A 108 13.85 5.06 0.15
C VAL A 108 14.10 4.28 1.42
N CYS A 109 15.10 4.66 2.22
CA CYS A 109 15.39 4.01 3.49
C CYS A 109 14.19 4.10 4.44
N ARG A 110 13.55 5.28 4.56
CA ARG A 110 12.37 5.45 5.43
C ARG A 110 11.20 4.56 5.02
N LYS A 111 10.84 4.53 3.73
CA LYS A 111 9.72 3.72 3.22
C LYS A 111 10.00 2.22 3.28
N LEU A 112 11.25 1.79 3.10
CA LEU A 112 11.61 0.36 3.11
C LEU A 112 11.97 -0.19 4.50
N CYS A 113 12.14 0.67 5.50
CA CYS A 113 12.49 0.25 6.86
C CYS A 113 11.45 -0.73 7.44
N ARG A 114 10.17 -0.45 7.21
CA ARG A 114 9.05 -1.30 7.67
C ARG A 114 7.93 -1.26 6.65
N VAL A 115 7.62 -2.42 6.07
CA VAL A 115 6.63 -2.54 5.00
C VAL A 115 5.59 -3.58 5.35
N LEU A 116 4.31 -3.21 5.26
CA LEU A 116 3.20 -4.13 5.20
C LEU A 116 2.93 -4.48 3.73
N PHE A 117 3.33 -5.67 3.32
CA PHE A 117 2.98 -6.20 2.00
C PHE A 117 1.61 -6.86 2.02
N ILE A 118 0.75 -6.48 1.06
CA ILE A 118 -0.52 -7.14 0.80
C ILE A 118 -0.47 -7.75 -0.61
N PRO A 119 -0.30 -9.08 -0.71
CA PRO A 119 -0.42 -9.77 -1.98
C PRO A 119 -1.83 -9.62 -2.54
N VAL A 120 -1.94 -9.22 -3.80
CA VAL A 120 -3.20 -9.13 -4.53
C VAL A 120 -3.08 -10.04 -5.74
N GLU A 121 -4.10 -10.83 -6.01
CA GLU A 121 -4.11 -11.68 -7.20
C GLU A 121 -4.12 -10.80 -8.46
N GLY A 122 -3.12 -10.99 -9.32
CA GLY A 122 -2.96 -10.24 -10.55
C GLY A 122 -2.49 -11.18 -11.65
N ALA A 123 -3.43 -11.72 -12.42
CA ALA A 123 -3.11 -12.39 -13.67
C ALA A 123 -2.88 -11.33 -14.75
N ARG A 124 -1.69 -11.35 -15.36
CA ARG A 124 -1.50 -10.75 -16.68
C ARG A 124 -1.81 -11.79 -17.74
#